data_AF-A0A4U1FGX4-F1
#
_entry.id   AF-A0A4U1FGX4-F1
#
_cell.length_a   1.000
_cell.length_b   1.000
_cell.length_c   1.000
_cell.angle_alpha   90.00
_cell.angle_beta   90.00
_cell.angle_gamma   90.00
#
_symmetry.space_group_name_H-M   'P 1'
#
loop_
_entity.id
_entity.type
_entity.pdbx_description
1 polymer ?
#
loop_
_entity_poly.entity_id
_entity_poly.type
_entity_poly.pdbx_seq_one_letter_code
_entity_poly.pdbx_strand_id
1 'polypeptide(L)'
;MEANIPKRKEPGKSLRIKVISMGNAEVGKSCIIKRYCEKRFVSKYLATIGIDYGVTKVQVRDREIKVNIFDMAGHPFFYEIDCAKHRCVDESEGRLWAESKGFLYFETSAQTGEGISEMFQTFYVSIVDLCENGGKRPITNSSASFTKEQADSIRRIRNSKDSWDMLGVKPGASRDEVNKAYRKLAVLLHPDKCVAPGSEDAFKAVVNARTALLKNIK
;
A
#
# COMPACT_ATOMS: atom_id res chain seq x y z
N MET A 1 47.17 32.95 13.53
CA MET A 1 46.22 31.87 13.87
C MET A 1 44.83 32.45 13.81
N GLU A 2 44.19 32.42 12.65
CA GLU A 2 42.78 32.78 12.53
C GLU A 2 41.96 31.50 12.71
N ALA A 3 41.13 31.49 13.76
CA ALA A 3 40.25 30.38 14.05
C ALA A 3 39.16 30.29 12.95
N ASN A 4 39.13 29.16 12.25
CA ASN A 4 38.11 28.84 11.27
C ASN A 4 36.78 28.58 12.01
N ILE A 5 35.97 29.62 12.16
CA ILE A 5 34.63 29.52 12.75
C ILE A 5 33.74 28.75 11.77
N PRO A 6 33.13 27.60 12.14
CA PRO A 6 32.25 26.87 11.25
C PRO A 6 31.03 27.72 10.90
N LYS A 7 30.82 27.97 9.60
CA LYS A 7 29.62 28.66 9.08
C LYS A 7 28.37 27.94 9.58
N ARG A 8 27.53 28.63 10.35
CA ARG A 8 26.18 28.18 10.73
C ARG A 8 25.44 27.77 9.45
N LYS A 9 25.00 26.50 9.35
CA LYS A 9 24.06 26.08 8.30
C LYS A 9 22.86 27.02 8.36
N GLU A 10 22.52 27.69 7.26
CA GLU A 10 21.32 28.51 7.20
C GLU A 10 20.11 27.66 7.61
N PRO A 11 19.18 28.18 8.45
CA PRO A 11 17.98 27.46 8.78
C PRO A 11 17.22 27.17 7.49
N GLY A 12 17.12 25.89 7.13
CA GLY A 12 16.48 25.47 5.89
C GLY A 12 15.08 26.08 5.76
N LYS A 13 14.70 26.49 4.54
CA LYS A 13 13.37 27.07 4.26
C LYS A 13 12.25 26.24 4.92
N SER A 14 11.36 26.91 5.65
CA SER A 14 10.16 26.30 6.24
C SER A 14 9.34 25.59 5.14
N LEU A 15 9.16 24.29 5.29
CA LEU A 15 8.47 23.47 4.31
C LEU A 15 6.96 23.52 4.55
N ARG A 16 6.19 23.86 3.51
CA ARG A 16 4.73 23.84 3.53
C ARG A 16 4.23 22.77 2.58
N ILE A 17 3.42 21.84 3.08
CA ILE A 17 2.88 20.73 2.29
C ILE A 17 1.36 20.68 2.39
N LYS A 18 0.74 20.08 1.37
CA LYS A 18 -0.69 19.81 1.29
C LYS A 18 -0.90 18.30 1.28
N VAL A 19 -1.67 17.80 2.24
CA VAL A 19 -2.01 16.38 2.40
C VAL A 19 -3.52 16.23 2.21
N ILE A 20 -3.93 15.24 1.44
CA ILE A 20 -5.36 14.91 1.23
C ILE A 20 -5.64 13.50 1.71
N SER A 21 -6.81 13.26 2.28
CA SER A 21 -7.30 11.90 2.58
C SER A 21 -8.17 11.38 1.44
N MET A 22 -8.07 10.09 1.12
CA MET A 22 -8.88 9.43 0.09
C MET A 22 -9.34 8.06 0.56
N GLY A 23 -10.52 7.63 0.14
CA GLY A 23 -11.14 6.36 0.51
C GLY A 23 -12.64 6.51 0.73
N ASN A 24 -13.35 5.37 0.75
CA ASN A 24 -14.81 5.31 0.88
C ASN A 24 -15.32 6.00 2.15
N ALA A 25 -16.63 6.25 2.22
CA ALA A 25 -17.25 6.67 3.46
C ALA A 25 -16.94 5.65 4.58
N GLU A 26 -16.90 6.13 5.83
CA GLU A 26 -16.76 5.30 7.04
C GLU A 26 -15.43 4.55 7.25
N VAL A 27 -14.51 4.49 6.27
CA VAL A 27 -13.21 3.75 6.40
C VAL A 27 -12.23 4.32 7.44
N GLY A 28 -12.63 5.34 8.22
CA GLY A 28 -11.83 5.88 9.32
C GLY A 28 -10.83 6.98 8.95
N LYS A 29 -10.92 7.59 7.76
CA LYS A 29 -10.01 8.67 7.31
C LYS A 29 -9.85 9.80 8.34
N SER A 30 -10.97 10.39 8.75
CA SER A 30 -11.04 11.48 9.73
C SER A 30 -10.55 11.02 11.10
N CYS A 31 -10.86 9.78 11.49
CA CYS A 31 -10.43 9.19 12.76
C CYS A 31 -8.90 9.03 12.81
N ILE A 32 -8.25 8.59 11.72
CA ILE A 32 -6.79 8.46 11.63
C ILE A 32 -6.12 9.83 11.79
N ILE A 33 -6.62 10.85 11.07
CA ILE A 33 -6.10 12.22 11.14
C ILE A 33 -6.24 12.78 12.56
N LYS A 34 -7.45 12.71 13.14
CA LYS A 34 -7.73 13.21 14.49
C LYS A 34 -6.94 12.43 15.55
N ARG A 35 -6.75 11.12 15.38
CA ARG A 35 -5.93 10.32 16.28
C ARG A 35 -4.47 10.76 16.27
N TYR A 36 -3.91 11.11 15.12
CA TYR A 36 -2.54 11.60 15.06
C TYR A 36 -2.40 13.04 15.57
N CYS A 37 -3.27 13.96 15.12
CA CYS A 37 -3.17 15.40 15.40
C CYS A 37 -3.68 15.79 16.78
N GLU A 38 -4.82 15.25 17.21
CA GLU A 38 -5.49 15.61 18.47
C GLU A 38 -5.23 14.60 19.60
N LYS A 39 -4.55 13.47 19.30
CA LYS A 39 -4.39 12.33 20.22
C LYS A 39 -5.70 11.79 20.79
N ARG A 40 -6.79 11.97 20.03
CA ARG A 40 -8.16 11.64 20.42
C ARG A 40 -8.81 10.70 19.43
N PHE A 41 -9.68 9.85 19.93
CA PHE A 41 -10.60 9.05 19.12
C PHE A 41 -12.03 9.30 19.58
N VAL A 42 -12.96 9.45 18.62
CA VAL A 42 -14.39 9.58 18.88
C VAL A 42 -15.08 8.43 18.16
N SER A 43 -15.80 7.60 18.92
CA SER A 43 -16.51 6.43 18.38
C SER A 43 -17.77 6.79 17.63
N LYS A 44 -18.41 7.93 17.97
CA LYS A 44 -19.60 8.41 17.28
C LYS A 44 -19.23 8.92 15.89
N TYR A 45 -19.82 8.31 14.86
CA TYR A 45 -19.65 8.76 13.49
C TYR A 45 -20.17 10.20 13.32
N LEU A 46 -19.29 11.08 12.87
CA LEU A 46 -19.60 12.43 12.42
C LEU A 46 -19.08 12.53 10.98
N ALA A 47 -19.99 12.53 10.01
CA ALA A 47 -19.63 12.65 8.61
C ALA A 47 -18.89 13.96 8.35
N THR A 48 -17.78 13.91 7.61
CA THR A 48 -17.10 15.12 7.14
C THR A 48 -18.01 15.86 6.16
N ILE A 49 -18.46 17.05 6.52
CA ILE A 49 -19.27 17.90 5.64
C ILE A 49 -18.31 18.62 4.69
N GLY A 50 -18.20 18.12 3.45
CA GLY A 50 -17.32 18.69 2.44
C GLY A 50 -15.84 18.35 2.68
N ILE A 51 -15.08 19.33 3.18
CA ILE A 51 -13.63 19.21 3.45
C ILE A 51 -13.35 19.75 4.86
N ASP A 52 -12.84 18.91 5.76
CA ASP A 52 -12.34 19.36 7.07
C ASP A 52 -10.90 19.88 6.89
N TYR A 53 -10.66 21.16 7.23
CA TYR A 53 -9.36 21.82 7.04
C TYR A 53 -8.63 21.93 8.39
N GLY A 54 -7.46 21.29 8.47
CA GLY A 54 -6.58 21.37 9.63
C GLY A 54 -5.17 21.80 9.23
N VAL A 55 -4.55 22.67 10.04
CA VAL A 55 -3.12 22.96 9.96
C VAL A 55 -2.42 22.32 11.14
N THR A 56 -1.47 21.42 10.88
CA THR A 56 -0.60 20.85 11.91
C THR A 56 0.85 21.19 11.62
N LYS A 57 1.65 21.34 12.69
CA LYS A 57 3.10 21.48 12.59
C LYS A 57 3.74 20.18 13.03
N VAL A 58 4.65 19.66 12.23
CA VAL A 58 5.41 18.45 12.55
C VAL A 58 6.89 18.73 12.42
N GLN A 59 7.67 18.25 13.39
CA GLN A 59 9.12 18.29 13.35
C GLN A 59 9.61 16.97 12.78
N VAL A 60 10.30 17.01 11.65
CA VAL A 60 10.86 15.82 10.99
C VAL A 60 12.32 16.10 10.70
N ARG A 61 13.20 15.28 11.30
CA ARG A 61 14.64 15.59 11.39
C ARG A 61 14.81 17.01 12.00
N ASP A 62 15.63 17.85 11.38
CA ASP A 62 15.88 19.23 11.82
C ASP A 62 15.00 20.28 11.12
N ARG A 63 13.85 19.86 10.54
CA ARG A 63 12.94 20.75 9.81
C ARG A 63 11.56 20.81 10.45
N GLU A 64 11.05 22.04 10.61
CA GLU A 64 9.63 22.28 10.89
C GLU A 64 8.85 22.24 9.56
N ILE A 65 7.85 21.36 9.50
CA ILE A 65 6.93 21.23 8.36
C ILE A 65 5.55 21.72 8.78
N LYS A 66 5.00 22.66 8.01
CA LYS A 66 3.61 23.09 8.12
C LYS A 66 2.76 22.27 7.15
N VAL A 67 1.84 21.48 7.70
CA VAL A 67 1.02 20.54 6.96
C VAL A 67 -0.40 21.08 6.89
N ASN A 68 -0.90 21.32 5.68
CA ASN A 68 -2.29 21.63 5.42
C ASN A 68 -3.00 20.31 5.06
N ILE A 69 -3.86 19.83 5.96
CA ILE A 69 -4.61 18.59 5.79
C ILE A 69 -5.99 18.92 5.27
N PHE A 70 -6.36 18.27 4.17
CA PHE A 70 -7.68 18.34 3.53
C PHE A 70 -8.33 16.97 3.71
N ASP A 71 -9.14 16.83 4.75
CA ASP A 71 -9.91 15.60 4.96
C ASP A 71 -11.13 15.61 4.04
N MET A 72 -11.13 14.77 3.02
CA MET A 72 -12.22 14.73 2.04
C MET A 72 -13.32 13.77 2.51
N ALA A 73 -14.58 14.20 2.38
CA ALA A 73 -15.72 13.31 2.57
C ALA A 73 -15.59 12.08 1.65
N GLY A 74 -15.88 10.89 2.20
CA GLY A 74 -16.00 9.71 1.36
C GLY A 74 -17.31 9.77 0.55
N HIS A 75 -17.30 9.27 -0.69
CA HIS A 75 -18.53 9.16 -1.47
C HIS A 75 -19.45 8.09 -0.83
N PRO A 76 -20.73 8.36 -0.56
CA PRO A 76 -21.63 7.48 0.19
C PRO A 76 -22.11 6.25 -0.60
N PHE A 77 -21.43 5.86 -1.68
CA PHE A 77 -21.94 4.81 -2.58
C PHE A 77 -21.69 3.37 -2.11
N PHE A 78 -21.20 3.15 -0.90
CA PHE A 78 -20.97 1.81 -0.37
C PHE A 78 -21.43 1.67 1.08
N TYR A 79 -22.01 0.49 1.33
CA TYR A 79 -22.69 0.06 2.55
C TYR A 79 -21.83 0.14 3.81
N GLU A 80 -22.55 0.34 4.92
CA GLU A 80 -22.16 0.36 6.33
C GLU A 80 -20.92 -0.49 6.66
N ILE A 81 -19.93 0.14 7.29
CA ILE A 81 -18.79 -0.57 7.87
C ILE A 81 -19.20 -1.14 9.22
N ASP A 82 -19.68 -2.38 9.21
CA ASP A 82 -19.87 -3.18 10.41
C ASP A 82 -18.51 -3.67 10.92
N CYS A 83 -17.93 -2.96 11.89
CA CYS A 83 -16.69 -3.35 12.57
C CYS A 83 -16.77 -4.72 13.27
N ALA A 84 -17.94 -5.37 13.28
CA ALA A 84 -18.17 -6.66 13.92
C ALA A 84 -18.03 -7.89 13.00
N LYS A 85 -17.65 -7.76 11.71
CA LYS A 85 -17.52 -8.93 10.81
C LYS A 85 -16.12 -9.08 10.23
N HIS A 86 -15.62 -10.30 10.39
CA HIS A 86 -14.39 -10.92 9.87
C HIS A 86 -13.51 -10.07 8.94
N ARG A 87 -12.21 -10.04 9.23
CA ARG A 87 -11.17 -9.48 8.34
C ARG A 87 -11.32 -10.05 6.92
N CYS A 88 -11.72 -9.20 5.97
CA CYS A 88 -11.96 -9.58 4.58
C CYS A 88 -10.74 -9.37 3.66
N VAL A 89 -9.73 -8.64 4.12
CA VAL A 89 -8.49 -8.37 3.39
C VAL A 89 -7.33 -8.71 4.31
N ASP A 90 -6.48 -9.63 3.88
CA ASP A 90 -5.24 -9.92 4.61
C ASP A 90 -4.14 -8.92 4.27
N GLU A 91 -3.10 -8.94 5.10
CA GLU A 91 -1.98 -8.01 5.00
C GLU A 91 -1.24 -8.16 3.66
N SER A 92 -1.05 -9.40 3.21
CA SER A 92 -0.30 -9.70 1.99
C SER A 92 -0.95 -9.07 0.75
N GLU A 93 -2.28 -9.10 0.66
CA GLU A 93 -3.04 -8.52 -0.45
C GLU A 93 -2.91 -7.01 -0.50
N GLY A 94 -3.14 -6.35 0.65
CA GLY A 94 -3.07 -4.90 0.76
C GLY A 94 -1.65 -4.38 0.50
N ARG A 95 -0.66 -5.03 1.10
CA ARG A 95 0.76 -4.69 0.97
C ARG A 95 1.23 -4.85 -0.48
N LEU A 96 0.92 -5.97 -1.12
CA LEU A 96 1.27 -6.22 -2.52
C LEU A 96 0.69 -5.14 -3.46
N TRP A 97 -0.58 -4.78 -3.26
CA TRP A 97 -1.24 -3.77 -4.09
C TRP A 97 -0.64 -2.36 -3.92
N ALA A 98 -0.24 -2.00 -2.70
CA ALA A 98 0.37 -0.71 -2.41
C ALA A 98 1.81 -0.63 -2.93
N GLU A 99 2.64 -1.61 -2.57
CA GLU A 99 4.07 -1.63 -2.91
C GLU A 99 4.30 -1.77 -4.42
N SER A 100 3.44 -2.52 -5.14
CA SER A 100 3.49 -2.61 -6.62
C SER A 100 3.30 -1.26 -7.34
N LYS A 101 2.77 -0.23 -6.66
CA LYS A 101 2.61 1.14 -7.18
C LYS A 101 3.62 2.12 -6.56
N GLY A 102 4.54 1.62 -5.73
CA GLY A 102 5.46 2.43 -4.94
C GLY A 102 4.74 3.27 -3.88
N PHE A 103 3.63 2.75 -3.32
CA PHE A 103 2.98 3.35 -2.16
C PHE A 103 3.48 2.69 -0.87
N LEU A 104 3.47 3.45 0.22
CA LEU A 104 3.70 2.92 1.56
C LEU A 104 2.46 2.13 2.02
N TYR A 105 2.67 1.06 2.80
CA TYR A 105 1.61 0.26 3.40
C TYR A 105 1.80 0.19 4.92
N PHE A 106 0.70 0.35 5.67
CA PHE A 106 0.67 0.25 7.12
C PHE A 106 -0.67 -0.35 7.58
N GLU A 107 -0.63 -1.26 8.55
CA GLU A 107 -1.81 -1.62 9.33
C GLU A 107 -2.00 -0.59 10.43
N THR A 108 -3.19 -0.02 10.57
CA THR A 108 -3.44 1.04 11.54
C THR A 108 -4.79 0.88 12.21
N SER A 109 -4.90 1.35 13.45
CA SER A 109 -6.18 1.46 14.15
C SER A 109 -6.30 2.82 14.82
N ALA A 110 -7.30 3.61 14.40
CA ALA A 110 -7.60 4.90 15.04
C ALA A 110 -8.11 4.74 16.49
N GLN A 111 -8.73 3.59 16.78
CA GLN A 111 -9.25 3.27 18.10
C GLN A 111 -8.11 2.97 19.09
N THR A 112 -7.21 2.06 18.74
CA THR A 112 -6.08 1.66 19.62
C THR A 112 -4.88 2.59 19.49
N GLY A 113 -4.72 3.25 18.35
CA GLY A 113 -3.57 4.08 18.00
C GLY A 113 -2.41 3.31 17.37
N GLU A 114 -2.55 1.99 17.21
CA GLU A 114 -1.54 1.13 16.61
C GLU A 114 -1.23 1.55 15.17
N GLY A 115 0.06 1.52 14.80
CA GLY A 115 0.58 1.88 13.48
C GLY A 115 0.47 3.35 13.07
N ILE A 116 -0.36 4.17 13.72
CA ILE A 116 -0.63 5.56 13.29
C ILE A 116 0.61 6.44 13.38
N SER A 117 1.31 6.41 14.52
CA SER A 117 2.51 7.25 14.69
C SER A 117 3.59 6.86 13.70
N GLU A 118 3.84 5.57 13.51
CA GLU A 118 4.83 5.04 12.56
C GLU A 118 4.48 5.40 11.11
N MET A 119 3.22 5.22 10.72
CA MET A 119 2.71 5.56 9.40
C MET A 119 2.96 7.04 9.08
N PHE A 120 2.55 7.96 9.97
CA PHE A 120 2.74 9.39 9.74
C PHE A 120 4.21 9.82 9.76
N GLN A 121 5.03 9.24 10.64
CA GLN A 121 6.48 9.53 10.65
C GLN A 121 7.12 9.13 9.33
N THR A 122 6.90 7.90 8.86
CA THR A 122 7.44 7.42 7.58
C THR A 122 6.89 8.21 6.40
N PHE A 123 5.60 8.58 6.44
CA PHE A 123 4.97 9.41 5.44
C PHE A 123 5.63 10.79 5.32
N TYR A 124 5.83 11.50 6.43
CA TYR A 124 6.46 12.82 6.38
C TYR A 124 7.95 12.76 6.02
N VAL A 125 8.69 11.74 6.48
CA VAL A 125 10.08 11.51 6.06
C VAL A 125 10.14 11.35 4.53
N SER A 126 9.26 10.54 3.97
CA SER A 126 9.18 10.31 2.52
C SER A 126 8.87 11.60 1.75
N ILE A 127 8.03 12.49 2.30
CA ILE A 127 7.74 13.80 1.71
C ILE A 127 8.95 14.73 1.78
N VAL A 128 9.69 14.74 2.90
CA VAL A 128 10.92 15.52 3.02
C VAL A 128 11.94 15.06 1.98
N ASP A 129 12.15 13.75 1.86
CA ASP A 129 13.07 13.18 0.87
C ASP A 129 12.63 13.52 -0.57
N LEU A 130 11.33 13.49 -0.85
CA LEU A 130 10.75 13.92 -2.13
C LEU A 130 11.05 15.41 -2.40
N CYS A 131 10.87 16.29 -1.41
CA CYS A 131 11.14 17.71 -1.54
C CYS A 131 12.63 18.01 -1.70
N GLU A 132 13.50 17.29 -1.00
CA GLU A 132 14.96 17.41 -1.13
C GLU A 132 15.45 16.95 -2.50
N ASN A 133 14.78 15.97 -3.12
CA ASN A 133 15.03 15.52 -4.49
C ASN A 133 14.31 16.37 -5.56
N GLY A 134 13.96 17.63 -5.25
CA GLY A 134 13.35 18.55 -6.22
C GLY A 134 11.95 18.14 -6.66
N GLY A 135 11.21 17.42 -5.82
CA GLY A 135 9.86 16.91 -6.12
C GLY A 135 9.84 15.63 -6.94
N LYS A 136 11.01 15.01 -7.20
CA LYS A 136 11.11 13.71 -7.87
C LYS A 136 11.21 12.60 -6.84
N ARG A 137 10.44 11.52 -7.03
CA ARG A 137 10.51 10.36 -6.13
C ARG A 137 11.97 9.89 -6.04
N PRO A 138 12.52 9.72 -4.82
CA PRO A 138 13.86 9.17 -4.65
C PRO A 138 13.94 7.80 -5.33
N ILE A 139 15.06 7.52 -6.00
CA ILE A 139 15.32 6.19 -6.56
C ILE A 139 15.67 5.29 -5.36
N THR A 140 14.67 4.61 -4.81
CA THR A 140 14.90 3.62 -3.77
C THR A 140 15.40 2.34 -4.44
N ASN A 141 16.68 2.01 -4.24
CA ASN A 141 17.22 0.67 -4.52
C ASN A 141 16.68 -0.31 -3.47
N SER A 142 15.37 -0.55 -3.46
CA SER A 142 14.75 -1.52 -2.58
C SER A 142 15.08 -2.92 -3.08
N SER A 143 15.72 -3.73 -2.24
CA SER A 143 16.02 -5.16 -2.48
C SER A 143 14.77 -6.05 -2.65
N ALA A 144 13.57 -5.47 -2.51
CA ALA A 144 12.27 -6.13 -2.62
C ALA A 144 11.47 -5.68 -3.86
N SER A 145 12.12 -5.26 -4.96
CA SER A 145 11.38 -4.85 -6.16
C SER A 145 10.89 -6.07 -6.95
N PHE A 146 9.67 -6.50 -6.68
CA PHE A 146 8.92 -7.33 -7.61
C PHE A 146 8.30 -6.46 -8.71
N THR A 147 8.09 -7.05 -9.88
CA THR A 147 7.48 -6.36 -11.03
C THR A 147 5.99 -6.18 -10.84
N LYS A 148 5.43 -5.15 -11.48
CA LYS A 148 3.97 -4.98 -11.55
C LYS A 148 3.27 -6.22 -12.13
N GLU A 149 3.88 -6.88 -13.11
CA GLU A 149 3.38 -8.11 -13.71
C GLU A 149 3.33 -9.28 -12.71
N GLN A 150 4.33 -9.41 -11.85
CA GLN A 150 4.32 -10.38 -10.75
C GLN A 150 3.16 -10.11 -9.78
N ALA A 151 2.99 -8.85 -9.36
CA ALA A 151 1.92 -8.47 -8.44
C ALA A 151 0.52 -8.69 -9.05
N ASP A 152 0.31 -8.26 -10.30
CA ASP A 152 -0.96 -8.43 -11.00
C ASP A 152 -1.28 -9.93 -11.20
N SER A 153 -0.27 -10.76 -11.49
CA SER A 153 -0.42 -12.21 -11.63
C SER A 153 -0.80 -12.89 -10.31
N ILE A 154 -0.13 -12.55 -9.20
CA ILE A 154 -0.45 -13.09 -7.86
C ILE A 154 -1.88 -12.72 -7.48
N ARG A 155 -2.27 -11.45 -7.68
CA ARG A 155 -3.62 -10.98 -7.41
C ARG A 155 -4.67 -11.71 -8.24
N ARG A 156 -4.40 -11.95 -9.52
CA ARG A 156 -5.30 -12.69 -10.42
C ARG A 156 -5.47 -14.13 -9.97
N ILE A 157 -4.38 -14.85 -9.72
CA ILE A 157 -4.40 -16.26 -9.27
C ILE A 157 -5.20 -16.41 -7.97
N ARG A 158 -4.96 -15.51 -7.01
CA ARG A 158 -5.65 -15.50 -5.72
C ARG A 158 -7.17 -15.31 -5.84
N ASN A 159 -7.61 -14.49 -6.78
CA ASN A 159 -9.04 -14.19 -7.00
C ASN A 159 -9.70 -15.13 -8.03
N SER A 160 -8.94 -16.05 -8.63
CA SER A 160 -9.45 -16.99 -9.63
C SER A 160 -10.31 -18.07 -8.97
N LYS A 161 -11.43 -18.42 -9.60
CA LYS A 161 -12.37 -19.44 -9.10
C LYS A 161 -12.17 -20.82 -9.71
N ASP A 162 -11.41 -20.91 -10.79
CA ASP A 162 -11.16 -22.16 -11.50
C ASP A 162 -9.70 -22.28 -11.97
N SER A 163 -9.28 -23.52 -12.26
CA SER A 163 -7.90 -23.81 -12.66
C SER A 163 -7.53 -23.30 -14.06
N TRP A 164 -8.52 -23.08 -14.93
CA TRP A 164 -8.30 -22.57 -16.29
C TRP A 164 -7.93 -21.08 -16.23
N ASP A 165 -8.73 -20.30 -15.51
CA ASP A 165 -8.49 -18.90 -15.21
C ASP A 165 -7.19 -18.74 -14.44
N MET A 166 -6.89 -19.53 -13.40
CA MET A 166 -5.60 -19.45 -12.68
C MET A 166 -4.39 -19.48 -13.63
N LEU A 167 -4.39 -20.39 -14.61
CA LEU A 167 -3.32 -20.50 -15.61
C LEU A 167 -3.47 -19.53 -16.79
N GLY A 168 -4.58 -18.83 -16.93
CA GLY A 168 -4.85 -17.90 -18.03
C GLY A 168 -5.09 -18.62 -19.36
N VAL A 169 -5.68 -19.82 -19.31
CA VAL A 169 -6.03 -20.63 -20.49
C VAL A 169 -7.55 -20.81 -20.56
N LYS A 170 -8.07 -21.05 -21.77
CA LYS A 170 -9.52 -21.30 -21.96
C LYS A 170 -9.87 -22.76 -21.62
N PRO A 171 -11.10 -23.04 -21.17
CA PRO A 171 -11.60 -24.40 -21.07
C PRO A 171 -11.42 -25.15 -22.39
N GLY A 172 -10.86 -26.36 -22.34
CA GLY A 172 -10.56 -27.17 -23.52
C GLY A 172 -9.18 -26.93 -24.14
N ALA A 173 -8.31 -26.11 -23.50
CA ALA A 173 -6.93 -25.99 -23.95
C ALA A 173 -6.18 -27.33 -23.85
N SER A 174 -5.30 -27.56 -24.81
CA SER A 174 -4.49 -28.76 -24.93
C SER A 174 -3.47 -28.91 -23.79
N ARG A 175 -2.95 -30.13 -23.61
CA ARG A 175 -1.88 -30.42 -22.64
C ARG A 175 -0.66 -29.51 -22.82
N ASP A 176 -0.32 -29.19 -24.07
CA ASP A 176 0.82 -28.34 -24.40
C ASP A 176 0.56 -26.87 -24.06
N GLU A 177 -0.65 -26.36 -24.30
CA GLU A 177 -1.03 -25.00 -23.91
C GLU A 177 -1.01 -24.83 -22.39
N VAL A 178 -1.55 -25.81 -21.64
CA VAL A 178 -1.49 -25.83 -20.17
C VAL A 178 -0.04 -25.84 -19.67
N ASN A 179 0.81 -26.69 -20.23
CA ASN A 179 2.23 -26.74 -19.84
C ASN A 179 2.98 -25.46 -20.20
N LYS A 180 2.67 -24.83 -21.35
CA LYS A 180 3.28 -23.56 -21.77
C LYS A 180 2.86 -22.42 -20.85
N ALA A 181 1.58 -22.34 -20.49
CA ALA A 181 1.06 -21.35 -19.55
C ALA A 181 1.68 -21.52 -18.15
N TYR A 182 1.74 -22.76 -17.65
CA TYR A 182 2.41 -23.07 -16.38
C TYR A 182 3.87 -22.63 -16.38
N ARG A 183 4.67 -22.95 -17.42
CA ARG A 183 6.09 -22.58 -17.45
C ARG A 183 6.30 -21.07 -17.38
N LYS A 184 5.44 -20.29 -18.04
CA LYS A 184 5.49 -18.82 -17.96
C LYS A 184 5.26 -18.34 -16.54
N LEU A 185 4.19 -18.81 -15.88
CA LEU A 185 3.87 -18.43 -14.50
C LEU A 185 4.90 -18.94 -13.50
N ALA A 186 5.44 -20.15 -13.71
CA ALA A 186 6.44 -20.74 -12.84
C ALA A 186 7.75 -19.94 -12.88
N VAL A 187 8.19 -19.46 -14.06
CA VAL A 187 9.36 -18.59 -14.18
C VAL A 187 9.12 -17.23 -13.54
N LEU A 188 7.91 -16.70 -13.69
CA LEU A 188 7.53 -15.38 -13.16
C LEU A 188 7.43 -15.37 -11.63
N LEU A 189 6.85 -16.41 -11.04
CA LEU A 189 6.45 -16.48 -9.63
C LEU A 189 7.31 -17.42 -8.78
N HIS A 190 8.39 -18.00 -9.33
CA HIS A 190 9.27 -18.87 -8.55
C HIS A 190 9.78 -18.15 -7.28
N PRO A 191 9.76 -18.78 -6.09
CA PRO A 191 10.21 -18.15 -4.84
C PRO A 191 11.62 -17.54 -4.92
N ASP A 192 12.56 -18.21 -5.60
CA ASP A 192 13.93 -17.70 -5.80
C ASP A 192 14.02 -16.43 -6.66
N LYS A 193 12.99 -16.13 -7.45
CA LYS A 193 12.94 -14.98 -8.37
C LYS A 193 11.92 -13.93 -7.98
N CYS A 194 10.93 -14.28 -7.17
CA CYS A 194 9.80 -13.44 -6.82
C CYS A 194 9.64 -13.34 -5.31
N VAL A 195 10.14 -12.23 -4.75
CA VAL A 195 10.02 -11.88 -3.34
C VAL A 195 8.72 -11.15 -3.00
N ALA A 196 7.74 -11.15 -3.92
CA ALA A 196 6.47 -10.48 -3.73
C ALA A 196 5.64 -11.15 -2.63
N PRO A 197 4.96 -10.39 -1.75
CA PRO A 197 4.05 -10.96 -0.77
C PRO A 197 3.00 -11.88 -1.42
N GLY A 198 2.89 -13.12 -0.93
CA GLY A 198 1.96 -14.12 -1.46
C GLY A 198 2.41 -14.84 -2.74
N SER A 199 3.66 -14.65 -3.20
CA SER A 199 4.19 -15.35 -4.39
C SER A 199 4.25 -16.86 -4.21
N GLU A 200 4.65 -17.34 -3.04
CA GLU A 200 4.77 -18.77 -2.73
C GLU A 200 3.41 -19.49 -2.80
N ASP A 201 2.38 -18.88 -2.21
CA ASP A 201 1.01 -19.43 -2.24
C ASP A 201 0.43 -19.40 -3.65
N ALA A 202 0.66 -18.33 -4.41
CA ALA A 202 0.28 -18.26 -5.81
C ALA A 202 0.99 -19.33 -6.65
N PHE A 203 2.28 -19.58 -6.39
CA PHE A 203 3.04 -20.64 -7.06
C PHE A 203 2.48 -22.03 -6.75
N LYS A 204 2.19 -22.32 -5.48
CA LYS A 204 1.51 -23.57 -5.06
C LYS A 204 0.16 -23.73 -5.75
N ALA A 205 -0.65 -22.67 -5.82
CA ALA A 205 -1.94 -22.69 -6.51
C ALA A 205 -1.80 -23.01 -8.01
N VAL A 206 -0.81 -22.41 -8.69
CA VAL A 206 -0.48 -22.68 -10.10
C VAL A 206 -0.05 -24.14 -10.33
N VAL A 207 0.75 -24.71 -9.42
CA VAL A 207 1.16 -26.13 -9.48
C VAL A 207 -0.06 -27.06 -9.34
N ASN A 208 -0.95 -26.76 -8.39
CA ASN A 208 -2.18 -27.52 -8.17
C ASN A 208 -3.13 -27.42 -9.38
N ALA A 209 -3.32 -26.22 -9.92
CA ALA A 209 -4.15 -25.98 -11.11
C ALA A 209 -3.66 -26.79 -12.32
N ARG A 210 -2.35 -26.77 -12.61
CA ARG A 210 -1.76 -27.59 -13.68
C ARG A 210 -2.06 -29.07 -13.47
N THR A 211 -1.84 -29.57 -12.26
CA THR A 211 -2.04 -30.98 -11.93
C THR A 211 -3.49 -31.40 -12.11
N ALA A 212 -4.44 -30.55 -11.70
CA ALA A 212 -5.86 -30.79 -11.88
C ALA A 212 -6.26 -30.83 -13.37
N LEU A 213 -5.78 -29.87 -14.17
CA LEU A 213 -6.10 -29.81 -15.60
C LEU A 213 -5.51 -31.01 -16.37
N LEU A 214 -4.25 -31.36 -16.12
CA LEU A 214 -3.61 -32.48 -16.83
C LEU A 214 -4.19 -33.85 -16.47
N LYS A 215 -4.88 -33.99 -15.33
CA LYS A 215 -5.64 -35.20 -14.97
C LYS A 215 -6.94 -35.31 -15.76
N ASN A 216 -7.57 -34.17 -16.09
CA ASN A 216 -8.89 -34.13 -16.74
C ASN A 216 -8.81 -34.05 -18.27
N ILE A 217 -7.67 -33.66 -18.83
CA ILE A 217 -7.43 -33.66 -20.27
C ILE A 217 -7.06 -35.08 -20.72
N LYS A 218 -8.01 -35.74 -21.40
CA LYS A 218 -7.81 -37.02 -22.09
C LYS A 218 -6.86 -36.87 -23.27
#